data_AF-A0A1F9CE73-F1
#
_entry.id   AF-A0A1F9CE73-F1
#
_cell.length_a   1.000
_cell.length_b   1.000
_cell.length_c   1.000
_cell.angle_alpha   90.00
_cell.angle_beta   90.00
_cell.angle_gamma   90.00
#
_symmetry.space_group_name_H-M   'P 1'
#
loop_
_entity.id
_entity.type
_entity.pdbx_description
1 polymer ?
#
loop_
_entity_poly.entity_id
_entity_poly.type
_entity_poly.pdbx_seq_one_letter_code
_entity_poly.pdbx_strand_id
1 'polypeptide(L)'
;MQGILSLCMVITMLVFPLLSAADKDPCGAKGIYIGNQTTIDVWYARNGGPCTFWAHDHLLILKPEETLLIYRDMTCQTTYCSKNPTYDDYQSLDDNKNCRVRILPDCTLSDM
;
A
#
# COMPACT_ATOMS: atom_id res chain seq x y z
N MET A 1 -11.86 71.97 3.48
CA MET A 1 -12.35 70.86 2.63
C MET A 1 -11.11 70.15 2.11
N GLN A 2 -10.62 69.11 2.80
CA GLN A 2 -10.97 67.70 2.57
C GLN A 2 -10.76 67.31 1.09
N GLY A 3 -9.93 66.33 0.71
CA GLY A 3 -9.58 65.15 1.46
C GLY A 3 -8.22 64.53 1.09
N ILE A 4 -7.60 64.00 2.14
CA ILE A 4 -6.59 62.94 2.11
C ILE A 4 -7.39 61.63 2.16
N LEU A 5 -7.17 60.74 1.21
CA LEU A 5 -7.54 59.31 1.22
C LEU A 5 -6.30 58.61 0.63
N SER A 6 -5.35 58.11 1.43
CA SER A 6 -5.43 56.92 2.28
C SER A 6 -6.03 55.72 1.54
N LEU A 7 -5.17 54.84 1.02
CA LEU A 7 -5.02 53.50 1.60
C LEU A 7 -3.82 52.77 0.98
N CYS A 8 -2.79 52.54 1.79
CA CYS A 8 -1.90 51.41 1.61
C CYS A 8 -2.72 50.13 1.78
N MET A 9 -2.83 49.29 0.75
CA MET A 9 -3.18 47.88 0.94
C MET A 9 -2.05 47.01 0.41
N VAL A 10 -1.21 46.64 1.38
CA VAL A 10 -0.30 45.50 1.35
C VAL A 10 -1.14 44.25 1.13
N ILE A 11 -0.99 43.59 0.00
CA ILE A 11 -1.19 42.14 -0.06
C ILE A 11 0.03 41.59 -0.77
N THR A 12 1.08 41.41 0.04
CA THR A 12 2.07 40.35 -0.14
C THR A 12 1.32 39.11 -0.63
N MET A 13 1.59 38.69 -1.87
CA MET A 13 1.35 37.31 -2.26
C MET A 13 2.23 36.46 -1.35
N LEU A 14 1.64 36.09 -0.21
CA LEU A 14 2.03 34.99 0.63
C LEU A 14 2.15 33.80 -0.30
N VAL A 15 3.39 33.49 -0.66
CA VAL A 15 4.03 32.20 -0.39
C VAL A 15 3.00 31.16 0.04
N PHE A 16 2.24 30.64 -0.92
CA PHE A 16 1.81 29.27 -0.82
C PHE A 16 2.99 28.48 -1.39
N PRO A 17 3.83 27.85 -0.56
CA PRO A 17 4.32 26.59 -1.06
C PRO A 17 3.04 25.77 -1.22
N LEU A 18 2.69 25.43 -2.45
CA LEU A 18 2.04 24.15 -2.74
C LEU A 18 3.01 23.05 -2.27
N LEU A 19 3.31 23.01 -0.97
CA LEU A 19 3.50 21.80 -0.22
C LEU A 19 2.10 21.19 -0.22
N SER A 20 1.74 20.61 -1.37
CA SER A 20 1.20 19.25 -1.31
C SER A 20 2.18 18.55 -0.39
N ALA A 21 1.81 18.43 0.89
CA ALA A 21 2.37 17.36 1.68
C ALA A 21 2.11 16.16 0.79
N ALA A 22 3.17 15.65 0.14
CA ALA A 22 3.12 14.35 -0.48
C ALA A 22 2.46 13.48 0.57
N ASP A 23 1.25 13.01 0.28
CA ASP A 23 0.39 12.32 1.23
C ASP A 23 1.29 11.30 1.91
N LYS A 24 1.62 11.53 3.18
CA LYS A 24 2.54 10.63 3.89
C LYS A 24 1.90 9.27 3.78
N ASP A 25 2.64 8.31 3.23
CA ASP A 25 2.19 6.93 3.09
C ASP A 25 1.52 6.48 4.41
N PRO A 26 0.18 6.30 4.42
CA PRO A 26 -0.55 6.00 5.64
C PRO A 26 -0.19 4.62 6.18
N CYS A 27 0.34 3.76 5.31
CA CYS A 27 0.67 2.39 5.59
C CYS A 27 2.16 2.19 5.91
N GLY A 28 3.05 3.14 5.58
CA GLY A 28 4.50 2.94 5.66
C GLY A 28 5.01 2.49 7.03
N ALA A 29 4.48 3.09 8.11
CA ALA A 29 4.86 2.71 9.47
C ALA A 29 4.33 1.31 9.88
N LYS A 30 3.08 0.98 9.52
CA LYS A 30 2.40 -0.24 9.98
C LYS A 30 2.53 -1.42 9.03
N GLY A 31 2.83 -1.17 7.77
CA GLY A 31 2.72 -2.11 6.66
C GLY A 31 1.27 -2.23 6.17
N ILE A 32 1.12 -2.91 5.03
CA ILE A 32 -0.16 -3.30 4.46
C ILE A 32 -0.49 -4.71 4.94
N TYR A 33 -1.69 -4.91 5.46
CA TYR A 33 -2.21 -6.22 5.81
C TYR A 33 -2.77 -6.86 4.55
N ILE A 34 -2.20 -7.99 4.17
CA ILE A 34 -2.60 -8.76 2.99
C ILE A 34 -3.29 -10.02 3.51
N GLY A 35 -4.53 -10.27 3.11
CA GLY A 35 -5.26 -11.49 3.44
C GLY A 35 -5.23 -12.52 2.32
N ASN A 36 -5.08 -13.80 2.69
CA ASN A 36 -5.28 -14.91 1.77
C ASN A 36 -6.78 -15.23 1.68
N GLN A 37 -7.47 -14.69 0.68
CA GLN A 37 -8.86 -15.05 0.34
C GLN A 37 -8.92 -15.93 -0.92
N THR A 38 -7.83 -16.66 -1.22
CA THR A 38 -7.84 -17.67 -2.29
C THR A 38 -8.65 -18.89 -1.85
N THR A 39 -9.03 -19.80 -2.75
CA THR A 39 -9.79 -21.00 -2.37
C THR A 39 -8.95 -22.08 -1.66
N ILE A 40 -7.65 -21.86 -1.47
CA ILE A 40 -6.70 -22.84 -0.93
C ILE A 40 -5.75 -22.19 0.08
N ASP A 41 -5.10 -23.01 0.88
CA ASP A 41 -3.90 -22.55 1.58
C ASP A 41 -2.76 -22.40 0.58
N VAL A 42 -1.94 -21.38 0.79
CA VAL A 42 -0.79 -21.09 -0.06
C VAL A 42 0.48 -21.04 0.78
N TRP A 43 1.62 -20.97 0.10
CA TRP A 43 2.91 -20.77 0.71
C TRP A 43 3.48 -19.43 0.25
N TYR A 44 4.32 -18.80 1.06
CA TYR A 44 5.01 -17.57 0.64
C TYR A 44 6.47 -17.56 1.05
N ALA A 45 7.27 -16.84 0.28
CA ALA A 45 8.62 -16.46 0.65
C ALA A 45 8.69 -14.93 0.72
N ARG A 46 9.27 -14.43 1.81
CA ARG A 46 9.50 -13.00 2.02
C ARG A 46 10.97 -12.68 1.87
N ASN A 47 11.31 -11.70 1.03
CA ASN A 47 12.70 -11.27 0.78
C ASN A 47 13.66 -12.44 0.45
N GLY A 48 13.18 -13.45 -0.29
CA GLY A 48 13.95 -14.66 -0.58
C GLY A 48 14.22 -15.56 0.64
N GLY A 49 13.52 -15.33 1.75
CA GLY A 49 13.60 -16.10 2.99
C GLY A 49 12.85 -17.44 2.94
N PRO A 50 12.59 -18.05 4.10
CA PRO A 50 11.98 -19.37 4.19
C PRO A 50 10.59 -19.45 3.56
N CYS A 51 10.29 -20.62 2.99
CA CYS A 51 8.94 -20.94 2.51
C CYS A 51 8.02 -21.17 3.72
N THR A 52 7.00 -20.33 3.86
CA THR A 52 6.12 -20.27 5.02
C THR A 52 4.69 -20.55 4.63
N PHE A 53 4.01 -21.41 5.39
CA PHE A 53 2.60 -21.71 5.19
C PHE A 53 1.73 -20.49 5.48
N TRP A 54 0.76 -20.23 4.62
CA TRP A 54 -0.21 -19.15 4.77
C TRP A 54 -1.62 -19.67 4.58
N ALA A 55 -2.24 -19.93 5.72
CA ALA A 55 -3.61 -20.43 5.79
C ALA A 55 -4.60 -19.46 5.12
N HIS A 56 -5.66 -20.02 4.58
CA HIS A 56 -6.84 -19.27 4.14
C HIS A 56 -7.37 -18.37 5.26
N ASP A 57 -7.88 -17.20 4.90
CA ASP A 57 -8.40 -16.13 5.75
C ASP A 57 -7.40 -15.52 6.75
N HIS A 58 -6.12 -15.91 6.69
CA HIS A 58 -5.10 -15.31 7.55
C HIS A 58 -4.49 -14.06 6.91
N LEU A 59 -4.14 -13.10 7.75
CA LEU A 59 -3.46 -11.87 7.36
C LEU A 59 -1.95 -12.01 7.54
N LEU A 60 -1.19 -11.44 6.61
CA LEU A 60 0.23 -11.15 6.77
C LEU A 60 0.47 -9.65 6.59
N ILE A 61 1.56 -9.13 7.15
CA ILE A 61 1.93 -7.71 7.02
C ILE A 61 3.09 -7.58 6.04
N LEU A 62 2.96 -6.72 5.04
CA LEU A 62 4.01 -6.34 4.10
C LEU A 62 4.49 -4.91 4.34
N LYS A 63 5.80 -4.70 4.41
CA LYS A 63 6.45 -3.39 4.58
C LYS A 63 6.98 -2.85 3.24
N PRO A 64 7.24 -1.52 3.12
CA PRO A 64 7.71 -0.88 1.87
C PRO A 64 8.91 -1.52 1.18
N GLU A 65 9.85 -2.08 1.95
CA GLU A 65 11.07 -2.72 1.41
C GLU A 65 10.97 -4.25 1.32
N GLU A 66 9.80 -4.82 1.65
CA GLU A 66 9.58 -6.25 1.60
C GLU A 66 9.01 -6.69 0.25
N THR A 67 9.51 -7.80 -0.26
CA THR A 67 8.94 -8.53 -1.39
C THR A 67 8.15 -9.73 -0.88
N LEU A 68 7.02 -10.02 -1.52
CA LEU A 68 6.20 -11.20 -1.25
C LEU A 68 6.05 -12.03 -2.51
N LEU A 69 6.49 -13.28 -2.45
CA LEU A 69 6.27 -14.27 -3.50
C LEU A 69 5.35 -15.36 -2.98
N ILE A 70 4.36 -15.77 -3.76
CA ILE A 70 3.31 -16.69 -3.32
C ILE A 70 3.35 -17.94 -4.19
N TYR A 71 3.24 -19.10 -3.55
CA TYR A 71 3.50 -20.42 -4.11
C TYR A 71 2.41 -21.41 -3.78
N ARG A 72 2.28 -22.45 -4.61
CA ARG A 72 1.33 -23.57 -4.43
C ARG A 72 1.88 -24.68 -3.54
N ASP A 73 3.18 -24.73 -3.36
CA ASP A 73 3.89 -25.84 -2.73
C ASP A 73 4.77 -25.38 -1.57
N MET A 74 5.06 -26.34 -0.68
CA MET A 74 5.85 -26.11 0.53
C MET A 74 7.33 -25.88 0.30
N THR A 75 7.84 -26.07 -0.92
CA THR A 75 9.24 -25.82 -1.27
C THR A 75 9.43 -24.49 -2.00
N CYS A 76 8.35 -23.74 -2.23
CA CYS A 76 8.34 -22.46 -2.95
C CYS A 76 8.96 -22.57 -4.36
N GLN A 77 8.65 -23.64 -5.09
CA GLN A 77 9.15 -23.87 -6.45
C GLN A 77 8.10 -23.58 -7.54
N THR A 78 6.82 -23.64 -7.21
CA THR A 78 5.68 -23.47 -8.11
C THR A 78 4.92 -22.22 -7.72
N THR A 79 5.12 -21.14 -8.48
CA THR A 79 4.44 -19.85 -8.24
C THR A 79 2.92 -20.01 -8.30
N TYR A 80 2.21 -19.50 -7.30
CA TYR A 80 0.76 -19.31 -7.33
C TYR A 80 0.42 -18.03 -8.10
N CYS A 81 1.05 -16.91 -7.73
CA CYS A 81 0.95 -15.64 -8.42
C CYS A 81 2.16 -15.42 -9.31
N SER A 82 1.92 -15.35 -10.62
CA SER A 82 2.95 -15.08 -11.62
C SER A 82 3.38 -13.62 -11.65
N LYS A 83 2.48 -12.72 -11.26
CA LYS A 83 2.80 -11.32 -10.99
C LYS A 83 3.31 -11.23 -9.55
N ASN A 84 4.44 -10.56 -9.36
CA ASN A 84 5.05 -10.31 -8.06
C ASN A 84 4.75 -8.85 -7.67
N PRO A 85 3.53 -8.55 -7.17
CA PRO A 85 3.17 -7.21 -6.77
C PRO A 85 4.12 -6.69 -5.69
N THR A 86 4.50 -5.44 -5.85
CA THR A 86 5.30 -4.65 -4.91
C THR A 86 4.40 -4.05 -3.83
N TYR A 87 5.02 -3.48 -2.80
CA TYR A 87 4.30 -2.70 -1.79
C TYR A 87 3.42 -1.60 -2.42
N ASP A 88 3.96 -0.87 -3.40
CA ASP A 88 3.26 0.23 -4.07
C ASP A 88 2.05 -0.28 -4.87
N ASP A 89 2.14 -1.47 -5.47
CA ASP A 89 1.01 -2.10 -6.14
C ASP A 89 -0.13 -2.36 -5.15
N TYR A 90 0.18 -2.90 -3.96
CA TYR A 90 -0.83 -3.11 -2.91
C TYR A 90 -1.38 -1.80 -2.38
N GLN A 91 -0.53 -0.79 -2.17
CA GLN A 91 -0.94 0.51 -1.67
C GLN A 91 -1.89 1.21 -2.65
N SER A 92 -1.64 1.08 -3.95
CA SER A 92 -2.46 1.69 -5.00
C SER A 92 -3.88 1.13 -5.07
N LEU A 93 -4.13 -0.03 -4.47
CA LEU A 93 -5.43 -0.70 -4.42
C LEU A 93 -6.24 -0.34 -3.17
N ASP A 94 -5.61 0.23 -2.15
CA ASP A 94 -6.25 0.61 -0.87
C ASP A 94 -7.01 1.94 -1.02
N ASP A 95 -8.11 1.90 -1.75
CA ASP A 95 -8.95 3.08 -2.05
C ASP A 95 -9.47 3.77 -0.79
N ASN A 96 -9.66 3.01 0.30
CA ASN A 96 -10.21 3.50 1.56
C ASN A 96 -9.12 3.94 2.58
N LYS A 97 -7.84 3.77 2.25
CA LYS A 97 -6.66 4.11 3.07
C LYS A 97 -6.60 3.41 4.44
N ASN A 98 -7.11 2.18 4.56
CA ASN A 98 -7.10 1.40 5.81
C ASN A 98 -5.91 0.43 5.92
N CYS A 99 -5.07 0.36 4.88
CA CYS A 99 -3.90 -0.49 4.75
C CYS A 99 -4.24 -1.97 4.74
N ARG A 100 -5.35 -2.38 4.15
CA ARG A 100 -5.78 -3.77 4.06
C ARG A 100 -6.18 -4.12 2.64
N VAL A 101 -5.57 -5.19 2.15
CA VAL A 101 -5.84 -5.73 0.83
C VAL A 101 -5.98 -7.24 0.93
N ARG A 102 -6.52 -7.84 -0.11
CA ARG A 102 -6.71 -9.28 -0.19
C ARG A 102 -6.24 -9.82 -1.53
N ILE A 103 -5.82 -11.07 -1.47
CA ILE A 103 -5.52 -11.87 -2.65
C ILE A 103 -6.66 -12.87 -2.80
N LEU A 104 -7.35 -12.76 -3.92
CA LEU A 104 -8.45 -13.60 -4.34
C LEU A 104 -7.92 -14.76 -5.22
N PRO A 105 -8.78 -15.72 -5.59
CA PRO A 105 -8.42 -16.75 -6.58
C PRO A 105 -7.85 -16.14 -7.86
N ASP A 106 -6.96 -16.89 -8.51
CA ASP A 106 -6.23 -16.46 -9.71
C ASP A 106 -5.36 -15.20 -9.51
N CYS A 107 -5.01 -14.91 -8.25
CA CYS A 107 -4.17 -13.77 -7.86
C CYS A 107 -4.74 -12.41 -8.22
N THR A 108 -6.07 -12.31 -8.24
CA THR A 108 -6.73 -11.01 -8.30
C THR A 108 -6.52 -10.29 -6.97
N LEU A 109 -6.07 -9.03 -7.02
CA LEU A 109 -5.90 -8.20 -5.84
C LEU A 109 -7.10 -7.27 -5.70
N SER A 110 -7.50 -6.99 -4.46
CA SER A 110 -8.60 -6.07 -4.17
C SER A 110 -8.41 -5.42 -2.82
N ASP A 111 -8.98 -4.22 -2.68
CA ASP A 111 -9.27 -3.61 -1.38
C ASP A 111 -10.12 -4.55 -0.51
N MET A 112 -9.96 -4.45 0.80
CA MET A 112 -10.73 -5.18 1.83
C MET A 112 -11.87 -4.35 2.42
#